data_AF-A0A7S1FKN0-F1
#
_entry.id   AF-A0A7S1FKN0-F1
#
_cell.length_a   1.000
_cell.length_b   1.000
_cell.length_c   1.000
_cell.angle_alpha   90.00
_cell.angle_beta   90.00
_cell.angle_gamma   90.00
#
_symmetry.space_group_name_H-M   'P 1'
#
loop_
_entity.id
_entity.type
_entity.pdbx_description
1 polymer ?
#
loop_
_entity_poly.entity_id
_entity_poly.type
_entity_poly.pdbx_seq_one_letter_code
_entity_poly.pdbx_strand_id
1 'polypeptide(L)'
;MVGVSNLQASLALRVLCGEGGEREPSSFHRALRDEVDTVLQAGLNKRLARLQRKVNDLLKDGALEDIRTSGVSEVSNGTQTDDPRAAWLFPQQTRTRKSFPRKMSFGPSKRQLNLEEPHEKSGAIVEQGVTLRASLSSLKQNLNSRQRQIAALTSQLAVCNQLTAERGRVAARVANECDSLAAGGDVELAHQGKVSRLKKRVEDLLSCLDDTRSKATYYQTLSRQQRAFFLQSERLETQRVSSPAGELFLEPQPPSVEEVVEPWDVGSSIANPYICDSWPFEPNVLAQRTYIEFPMNCVTEETGELELREPPRFSRLQLSELGNADGCRWEPSETARSI
;
A
#
# COMPACT_ATOMS: atom_id res chain seq x y z
N MET A 1 -1.55 -21.97 -7.12
CA MET A 1 -2.33 -20.73 -7.33
C MET A 1 -1.51 -19.61 -7.99
N VAL A 2 -0.72 -19.89 -9.04
CA VAL A 2 0.10 -18.88 -9.77
C VAL A 2 -0.55 -18.43 -11.10
N GLY A 3 -1.65 -19.08 -11.52
CA GLY A 3 -2.23 -18.88 -12.86
C GLY A 3 -3.07 -17.62 -13.06
N VAL A 4 -3.70 -17.07 -12.01
CA VAL A 4 -4.71 -16.00 -12.18
C VAL A 4 -4.06 -14.63 -12.41
N SER A 5 -2.94 -14.35 -11.73
CA SER A 5 -2.21 -13.07 -11.85
C SER A 5 -1.56 -12.91 -13.24
N ASN A 6 -1.05 -14.01 -13.82
CA ASN A 6 -0.48 -14.01 -15.16
C ASN A 6 -1.55 -13.78 -16.24
N LEU A 7 -2.75 -14.33 -16.03
CA LEU A 7 -3.87 -14.17 -16.97
C LEU A 7 -4.36 -12.72 -17.01
N GLN A 8 -4.43 -12.05 -15.86
CA GLN A 8 -4.82 -10.63 -15.78
C GLN A 8 -3.78 -9.69 -16.39
N ALA A 9 -2.47 -9.92 -16.15
CA ALA A 9 -1.41 -9.13 -16.77
C ALA A 9 -1.36 -9.32 -18.30
N SER A 10 -1.53 -10.55 -18.77
CA SER A 10 -1.58 -10.88 -20.20
C SER A 10 -2.82 -10.28 -20.89
N LEU A 11 -3.99 -10.31 -20.23
CA LEU A 11 -5.20 -9.66 -20.73
C LEU A 11 -5.07 -8.13 -20.79
N ALA A 12 -4.49 -7.50 -19.77
CA ALA A 12 -4.26 -6.06 -19.77
C ALA A 12 -3.32 -5.62 -20.91
N LEU A 13 -2.27 -6.40 -21.17
CA LEU A 13 -1.36 -6.15 -22.29
C LEU A 13 -2.04 -6.39 -23.65
N ARG A 14 -2.90 -7.42 -23.78
CA ARG A 14 -3.70 -7.64 -25.00
C ARG A 14 -4.65 -6.49 -25.29
N VAL A 15 -5.34 -5.97 -24.27
CA VAL A 15 -6.27 -4.85 -24.41
C VAL A 15 -5.53 -3.57 -24.83
N LEU A 16 -4.33 -3.33 -24.29
CA LEU A 16 -3.48 -2.20 -24.71
C LEU A 16 -2.90 -2.37 -26.12
N CYS A 17 -2.77 -3.61 -26.61
CA CYS A 17 -2.22 -3.90 -27.94
C CYS A 17 -3.27 -3.96 -29.06
N GLY A 18 -4.55 -3.70 -28.77
CA GLY A 18 -5.60 -3.52 -29.77
C GLY A 18 -5.70 -4.66 -30.79
N GLU A 19 -6.32 -5.79 -30.42
CA GLU A 19 -6.54 -6.96 -31.31
C GLU A 19 -7.57 -6.72 -32.44
N GLY A 20 -7.72 -5.50 -32.95
CA GLY A 20 -8.81 -5.12 -33.87
C GLY A 20 -8.41 -4.80 -35.31
N GLY A 21 -7.13 -4.82 -35.68
CA GLY A 21 -6.73 -4.56 -37.06
C GLY A 21 -5.28 -4.93 -37.31
N GLU A 22 -4.97 -5.35 -38.54
CA GLU A 22 -3.64 -5.74 -39.05
C GLU A 22 -2.61 -4.59 -39.08
N ARG A 23 -2.60 -3.72 -38.06
CA ARG A 23 -1.50 -2.80 -37.84
C ARG A 23 -0.42 -3.52 -37.06
N GLU A 24 0.67 -3.82 -37.76
CA GLU A 24 1.96 -4.18 -37.16
C GLU A 24 2.20 -3.30 -35.92
N PRO A 25 2.40 -3.90 -34.73
CA PRO A 25 2.63 -3.13 -33.51
C PRO A 25 3.89 -2.28 -33.69
N SER A 26 3.81 -1.01 -33.28
CA SER A 26 4.91 -0.06 -33.41
C SER A 26 6.19 -0.63 -32.77
N SER A 27 7.36 -0.28 -33.33
CA SER A 27 8.66 -0.70 -32.78
C SER A 27 8.83 -0.32 -31.30
N PHE A 28 8.23 0.82 -30.90
CA PHE A 28 8.15 1.25 -29.50
C PHE A 28 7.35 0.28 -28.63
N HIS A 29 6.21 -0.23 -29.09
CA HIS A 29 5.43 -1.23 -28.34
C HIS A 29 6.15 -2.57 -28.20
N ARG A 30 6.93 -2.99 -29.22
CA ARG A 30 7.79 -4.17 -29.11
C ARG A 30 8.87 -3.97 -28.04
N ALA A 31 9.58 -2.84 -28.09
CA ALA A 31 10.62 -2.50 -27.11
C ALA A 31 10.07 -2.41 -25.68
N LEU A 32 8.90 -1.78 -25.49
CA LEU A 32 8.25 -1.69 -24.18
C LEU A 32 7.80 -3.07 -23.67
N ARG A 33 7.28 -3.93 -24.54
CA ARG A 33 6.91 -5.31 -24.18
C ARG A 33 8.14 -6.10 -23.74
N ASP A 34 9.23 -6.01 -24.50
CA ASP A 34 10.48 -6.71 -24.17
C ASP A 34 11.06 -6.22 -22.83
N GLU A 35 11.00 -4.92 -22.53
CA GLU A 35 11.45 -4.36 -21.26
C GLU A 35 10.59 -4.85 -20.08
N VAL A 36 9.26 -4.81 -20.22
CA VAL A 36 8.33 -5.32 -19.21
C VAL A 36 8.53 -6.82 -18.98
N ASP A 37 8.64 -7.60 -20.05
CA ASP A 37 8.87 -9.05 -19.96
C ASP A 37 10.22 -9.35 -19.27
N THR A 38 11.26 -8.59 -19.57
CA THR A 38 12.58 -8.72 -18.93
C THR A 38 12.49 -8.44 -17.42
N VAL A 39 11.80 -7.36 -17.02
CA VAL A 39 11.61 -7.01 -15.61
C VAL A 39 10.79 -8.06 -14.87
N LEU A 40 9.70 -8.54 -15.48
CA LEU A 40 8.84 -9.58 -14.90
C LEU A 40 9.58 -10.91 -14.76
N GLN A 41 10.32 -11.34 -15.79
CA GLN A 41 11.14 -12.56 -15.73
C GLN A 41 12.23 -12.45 -14.66
N ALA A 42 12.95 -11.33 -14.58
CA ALA A 42 13.95 -11.12 -13.54
C ALA A 42 13.34 -11.16 -12.13
N GLY A 43 12.17 -10.55 -11.95
CA GLY A 43 11.42 -10.57 -10.69
C GLY A 43 10.96 -11.98 -10.29
N LEU A 44 10.42 -12.74 -11.25
CA LEU A 44 9.99 -14.13 -11.05
C LEU A 44 11.16 -15.03 -10.69
N ASN A 45 12.27 -14.95 -11.42
CA ASN A 45 13.48 -15.74 -11.15
C ASN A 45 14.02 -15.48 -9.73
N LYS A 46 14.02 -14.23 -9.25
CA LYS A 46 14.39 -13.89 -7.87
C LYS A 46 13.45 -14.49 -6.82
N ARG A 47 12.14 -14.55 -7.10
CA ARG A 47 11.15 -15.17 -6.19
C ARG A 47 11.31 -16.68 -6.18
N LEU A 48 11.49 -17.30 -7.34
CA LEU A 48 11.72 -18.74 -7.50
C LEU A 48 13.01 -19.15 -6.76
N ALA A 49 14.10 -18.41 -6.93
CA ALA A 49 15.36 -18.65 -6.21
C ALA A 49 15.23 -18.50 -4.68
N ARG A 50 14.35 -17.63 -4.18
CA ARG A 50 14.05 -17.52 -2.74
C ARG A 50 13.24 -18.71 -2.24
N LEU A 51 12.27 -19.17 -3.02
CA LEU A 51 11.48 -20.36 -2.68
C LEU A 51 12.36 -21.62 -2.70
N GLN A 52 13.20 -21.78 -3.71
CA GLN A 52 14.17 -22.88 -3.77
C GLN A 52 15.11 -22.89 -2.57
N ARG A 53 15.62 -21.71 -2.15
CA ARG A 53 16.41 -21.62 -0.91
C ARG A 53 15.62 -22.08 0.30
N LYS A 54 14.41 -21.58 0.51
CA LYS A 54 13.56 -22.02 1.63
C LYS A 54 13.26 -23.53 1.60
N VAL A 55 13.01 -24.10 0.43
CA VAL A 55 12.78 -25.55 0.28
C VAL A 55 14.05 -26.33 0.60
N ASN A 56 15.21 -25.87 0.15
CA ASN A 56 16.49 -26.50 0.46
C ASN A 56 16.84 -26.36 1.94
N ASP A 57 16.55 -25.23 2.56
CA ASP A 57 16.74 -25.02 4.00
C ASP A 57 15.83 -25.99 4.79
N LEU A 58 14.55 -26.12 4.41
CA LEU A 58 13.64 -27.10 5.01
C LEU A 58 14.05 -28.56 4.77
N LEU A 59 14.67 -28.88 3.64
CA LEU A 59 15.20 -30.22 3.37
C LEU A 59 16.47 -30.51 4.18
N LYS A 60 17.31 -29.49 4.43
CA LYS A 60 18.50 -29.60 5.28
C LYS A 60 18.13 -29.69 6.76
N ASP A 61 17.16 -28.89 7.18
CA ASP A 61 16.61 -28.90 8.55
C ASP A 61 15.68 -30.11 8.77
N GLY A 62 15.27 -30.77 7.69
CA GLY A 62 14.53 -32.04 7.66
C GLY A 62 15.35 -33.27 8.06
N ALA A 63 16.39 -33.10 8.89
CA ALA A 63 16.87 -34.17 9.77
C ALA A 63 15.81 -34.41 10.86
N LEU A 64 14.74 -35.08 10.45
CA LEU A 64 13.52 -35.34 11.19
C LEU A 64 13.69 -36.48 12.24
N GLU A 65 14.88 -36.62 12.82
CA GLU A 65 15.18 -37.69 13.79
C GLU A 65 15.30 -37.23 15.25
N ASP A 66 15.44 -35.94 15.57
CA ASP A 66 15.73 -35.53 16.95
C ASP A 66 14.69 -34.60 17.60
N ILE A 67 13.42 -35.00 17.58
CA ILE A 67 12.42 -34.50 18.57
C ILE A 67 12.22 -35.56 19.67
N ARG A 68 13.30 -36.14 20.17
CA ARG A 68 13.35 -36.83 21.46
C ARG A 68 14.74 -36.72 22.04
N THR A 69 15.04 -35.56 22.62
CA THR A 69 15.65 -35.37 23.95
C THR A 69 16.42 -34.04 24.00
N SER A 70 16.19 -33.29 25.08
CA SER A 70 17.15 -32.42 25.78
C SER A 70 17.94 -31.40 24.95
N GLY A 71 17.68 -30.09 25.09
CA GLY A 71 18.08 -29.37 26.29
C GLY A 71 19.42 -28.67 26.05
N VAL A 72 19.41 -27.34 26.12
CA VAL A 72 20.55 -26.45 26.41
C VAL A 72 21.90 -26.82 25.80
N SER A 73 22.35 -26.09 24.77
CA SER A 73 23.63 -25.35 24.77
C SER A 73 24.04 -24.78 23.41
N GLU A 74 24.71 -23.62 23.52
CA GLU A 74 25.83 -23.11 22.72
C GLU A 74 25.72 -22.88 21.20
N VAL A 75 25.75 -21.59 20.88
CA VAL A 75 26.15 -21.02 19.60
C VAL A 75 27.64 -21.31 19.35
N SER A 76 27.91 -22.16 18.38
CA SER A 76 29.26 -22.43 17.85
C SER A 76 29.34 -22.02 16.38
N ASN A 77 30.34 -21.20 16.08
CA ASN A 77 30.71 -20.69 14.77
C ASN A 77 31.25 -21.78 13.83
N GLY A 78 30.88 -21.67 12.55
CA GLY A 78 31.75 -21.97 11.42
C GLY A 78 31.73 -23.41 10.89
N THR A 79 31.37 -23.56 9.62
CA THR A 79 32.13 -24.44 8.72
C THR A 79 31.96 -24.00 7.27
N GLN A 80 33.10 -23.62 6.72
CA GLN A 80 33.40 -23.35 5.34
C GLN A 80 33.37 -24.67 4.57
N THR A 81 32.45 -24.83 3.62
CA THR A 81 32.45 -25.95 2.68
C THR A 81 33.15 -25.52 1.39
N ASP A 82 34.41 -25.93 1.28
CA ASP A 82 35.18 -25.92 0.03
C ASP A 82 34.63 -27.02 -0.89
N ASP A 83 33.87 -26.65 -1.91
CA ASP A 83 33.53 -27.53 -3.02
C ASP A 83 33.97 -26.90 -4.37
N PRO A 84 35.07 -27.39 -4.99
CA PRO A 84 35.67 -26.76 -6.16
C PRO A 84 35.06 -27.20 -7.52
N ARG A 85 33.84 -27.80 -7.55
CA ARG A 85 33.33 -28.40 -8.80
C ARG A 85 32.04 -27.86 -9.42
N ALA A 86 31.46 -26.77 -8.91
CA ALA A 86 30.26 -26.14 -9.49
C ALA A 86 30.54 -24.88 -10.35
N ALA A 87 31.67 -24.84 -11.07
CA ALA A 87 32.20 -23.62 -11.70
C ALA A 87 31.81 -23.37 -13.17
N TRP A 88 30.92 -24.16 -13.78
CA TRP A 88 30.57 -23.96 -15.20
C TRP A 88 29.06 -23.91 -15.37
N LEU A 89 28.57 -22.80 -15.95
CA LEU A 89 27.18 -22.46 -16.34
C LEU A 89 26.50 -21.34 -15.53
N PHE A 90 27.19 -20.21 -15.34
CA PHE A 90 26.51 -18.93 -15.12
C PHE A 90 26.63 -18.03 -16.36
N PRO A 91 25.54 -17.35 -16.79
CA PRO A 91 25.59 -16.38 -17.88
C PRO A 91 26.42 -15.17 -17.49
N GLN A 92 27.10 -14.62 -18.50
CA GLN A 92 28.05 -13.52 -18.40
C GLN A 92 27.62 -12.42 -17.42
N GLN A 93 28.49 -12.17 -16.46
CA GLN A 93 28.50 -10.97 -15.63
C GLN A 93 28.49 -9.75 -16.55
N THR A 94 27.34 -9.06 -16.62
CA THR A 94 27.37 -7.63 -16.92
C THR A 94 28.29 -7.01 -15.88
N ARG A 95 29.34 -6.34 -16.34
CA ARG A 95 30.28 -5.57 -15.52
C ARG A 95 29.48 -4.48 -14.79
N THR A 96 28.87 -4.83 -13.68
CA THR A 96 28.52 -3.90 -12.63
C THR A 96 29.86 -3.44 -12.09
N ARG A 97 30.36 -2.32 -12.63
CA ARG A 97 31.43 -1.56 -11.98
C ARG A 97 31.01 -1.46 -10.52
N LYS A 98 31.81 -2.07 -9.64
CA LYS A 98 31.70 -1.93 -8.19
C LYS A 98 31.82 -0.44 -7.92
N SER A 99 30.70 0.28 -7.97
CA SER A 99 30.61 1.64 -7.48
C SER A 99 30.73 1.48 -5.98
N PHE A 100 31.95 1.65 -5.48
CA PHE A 100 32.17 1.88 -4.06
C PHE A 100 31.14 2.92 -3.62
N PRO A 101 30.42 2.69 -2.50
CA PRO A 101 29.49 3.68 -2.00
C PRO A 101 30.30 4.97 -1.82
N ARG A 102 30.00 5.97 -2.66
CA ARG A 102 30.62 7.29 -2.50
C ARG A 102 30.29 7.69 -1.08
N LYS A 103 31.32 7.94 -0.26
CA LYS A 103 31.15 8.46 1.09
C LYS A 103 30.27 9.70 0.96
N MET A 104 29.00 9.57 1.32
CA MET A 104 28.09 10.71 1.36
C MET A 104 28.53 11.53 2.55
N SER A 105 29.27 12.61 2.28
CA SER A 105 29.51 13.64 3.27
C SER A 105 28.18 14.33 3.51
N PHE A 106 27.53 14.00 4.63
CA PHE A 106 26.37 14.74 5.09
C PHE A 106 26.86 16.13 5.51
N GLY A 107 26.49 17.15 4.73
CA GLY A 107 26.87 18.53 4.95
C GLY A 107 26.48 19.40 3.76
N PRO A 108 26.49 20.73 3.93
CA PRO A 108 26.23 21.66 2.84
C PRO A 108 27.21 21.38 1.69
N SER A 109 26.70 21.24 0.48
CA SER A 109 27.55 21.15 -0.70
C SER A 109 28.43 22.38 -0.81
N LYS A 110 29.60 22.26 -1.48
CA LYS A 110 30.49 23.41 -1.73
C LYS A 110 29.77 24.59 -2.42
N ARG A 111 28.70 24.31 -3.17
CA ARG A 111 27.85 25.35 -3.76
C ARG A 111 26.97 26.05 -2.72
N GLN A 112 26.46 25.32 -1.73
CA GLN A 112 25.63 25.89 -0.65
C GLN A 112 26.44 26.78 0.30
N LEU A 113 27.73 26.48 0.51
CA LEU A 113 28.62 27.33 1.32
C LEU A 113 28.91 28.69 0.70
N ASN A 114 28.72 28.84 -0.61
CA ASN A 114 28.97 30.09 -1.33
C ASN A 114 27.67 30.88 -1.60
N LEU A 115 26.51 30.36 -1.21
CA LEU A 115 25.27 31.13 -1.26
C LEU A 115 25.27 32.07 -0.07
N GLU A 116 24.93 33.34 -0.30
CA GLU A 116 24.66 34.27 0.80
C GLU A 116 23.59 33.67 1.69
N GLU A 117 23.83 33.74 3.00
CA GLU A 117 22.88 33.26 3.99
C GLU A 117 21.56 34.02 3.77
N PRO A 118 20.47 33.32 3.43
CA PRO A 118 19.22 33.98 3.10
C PRO A 118 18.81 34.84 4.29
N HIS A 119 18.50 36.12 4.04
CA HIS A 119 18.11 37.05 5.09
C HIS A 119 17.07 36.41 6.01
N GLU A 120 17.36 36.42 7.31
CA GLU A 120 16.41 35.99 8.32
C GLU A 120 15.11 36.76 8.10
N LYS A 121 14.03 36.03 7.81
CA LYS A 121 12.72 36.67 7.63
C LYS A 121 12.31 37.19 9.00
N SER A 122 12.33 38.50 9.19
CA SER A 122 11.74 39.16 10.34
C SER A 122 10.21 39.04 10.25
N GLY A 123 9.68 37.85 10.49
CA GLY A 123 8.26 37.61 10.57
C GLY A 123 7.69 38.36 11.77
N ALA A 124 6.59 39.09 11.57
CA ALA A 124 5.82 39.61 12.69
C ALA A 124 5.49 38.45 13.63
N ILE A 125 5.68 38.64 14.94
CA ILE A 125 5.32 37.65 15.96
C ILE A 125 3.83 37.38 15.78
N VAL A 126 3.51 36.20 15.25
CA VAL A 126 2.12 35.78 15.07
C VAL A 126 1.54 35.62 16.47
N GLU A 127 0.43 36.32 16.74
CA GLU A 127 -0.26 36.20 18.01
C GLU A 127 -0.55 34.73 18.32
N GLN A 128 -0.25 34.30 19.56
CA GLN A 128 -0.43 32.93 20.02
C GLN A 128 -1.84 32.39 19.71
N GLY A 129 -2.87 33.24 19.76
CA GLY A 129 -4.25 32.86 19.44
C GLY A 129 -4.48 32.51 17.97
N VAL A 130 -3.73 33.08 17.03
CA VAL A 130 -3.82 32.73 15.60
C VAL A 130 -3.17 31.37 15.36
N THR A 131 -1.97 31.13 15.91
CA THR A 131 -1.27 29.84 15.81
C THR A 131 -2.07 28.72 16.46
N LEU A 132 -2.64 28.94 17.65
CA LEU A 132 -3.49 27.94 18.31
C LEU A 132 -4.74 27.61 17.49
N ARG A 133 -5.43 28.60 16.91
CA ARG A 133 -6.59 28.36 16.03
C ARG A 133 -6.21 27.58 14.78
N ALA A 134 -5.09 27.90 14.15
CA ALA A 134 -4.59 27.16 12.99
C ALA A 134 -4.26 25.70 13.35
N SER A 135 -3.57 25.47 14.47
CA SER A 135 -3.26 24.13 14.98
C SER A 135 -4.52 23.33 15.30
N LEU A 136 -5.53 23.94 15.94
CA LEU A 136 -6.82 23.30 16.22
C LEU A 136 -7.59 22.95 14.93
N SER A 137 -7.57 23.84 13.94
CA SER A 137 -8.20 23.60 12.63
C SER A 137 -7.54 22.40 11.92
N SER A 138 -6.21 22.37 11.89
CA SER A 138 -5.42 21.25 11.34
C SER A 138 -5.73 19.93 12.06
N LEU A 139 -5.77 19.95 13.39
CA LEU A 139 -6.12 18.78 14.19
C LEU A 139 -7.53 18.28 13.86
N LYS A 140 -8.52 19.19 13.74
CA LYS A 140 -9.89 18.85 13.35
C LYS A 140 -9.96 18.22 11.96
N GLN A 141 -9.22 18.75 10.99
CA GLN A 141 -9.13 18.18 9.64
C GLN A 141 -8.53 16.77 9.68
N ASN A 142 -7.45 16.57 10.44
CA ASN A 142 -6.80 15.27 10.59
C ASN A 142 -7.72 14.24 11.25
N LEU A 143 -8.44 14.62 12.31
CA LEU A 143 -9.44 13.75 12.95
C LEU A 143 -10.54 13.34 11.98
N ASN A 144 -11.10 14.29 11.22
CA ASN A 144 -12.12 13.99 10.21
C ASN A 144 -11.59 13.06 9.12
N SER A 145 -10.35 13.25 8.69
CA SER A 145 -9.70 12.37 7.72
C SER A 145 -9.55 10.95 8.26
N ARG A 146 -9.07 10.80 9.50
CA ARG A 146 -8.94 9.49 10.17
C ARG A 146 -10.29 8.83 10.39
N GLN A 147 -11.33 9.59 10.74
CA GLN A 147 -12.68 9.05 10.91
C GLN A 147 -13.22 8.47 9.59
N ARG A 148 -13.04 9.17 8.47
CA ARG A 148 -13.40 8.65 7.13
C ARG A 148 -12.60 7.40 6.78
N GLN A 149 -11.31 7.37 7.09
CA GLN A 149 -10.47 6.19 6.88
C GLN A 149 -10.95 4.98 7.70
N ILE A 150 -11.29 5.18 8.97
CA ILE A 150 -11.85 4.13 9.83
C ILE A 150 -13.14 3.60 9.23
N ALA A 151 -14.06 4.48 8.81
CA ALA A 151 -15.33 4.08 8.19
C ALA A 151 -15.13 3.30 6.87
N ALA A 152 -14.16 3.70 6.05
CA ALA A 152 -13.81 2.99 4.83
C ALA A 152 -13.25 1.58 5.12
N LEU A 153 -12.30 1.48 6.07
CA LEU A 153 -11.70 0.21 6.46
C LEU A 153 -12.71 -0.75 7.11
N THR A 154 -13.65 -0.25 7.92
CA THR A 154 -14.71 -1.08 8.50
C THR A 154 -15.65 -1.62 7.43
N SER A 155 -16.02 -0.79 6.43
CA SER A 155 -16.77 -1.24 5.26
C SER A 155 -16.03 -2.32 4.47
N GLN A 156 -14.73 -2.14 4.22
CA GLN A 156 -13.90 -3.13 3.54
C GLN A 156 -13.81 -4.46 4.32
N LEU A 157 -13.65 -4.40 5.64
CA LEU A 157 -13.68 -5.60 6.49
C LEU A 157 -15.02 -6.32 6.40
N ALA A 158 -16.14 -5.59 6.38
CA ALA A 158 -17.46 -6.19 6.21
C ALA A 158 -17.58 -6.95 4.87
N VAL A 159 -17.11 -6.35 3.76
CA VAL A 159 -17.07 -7.00 2.44
C VAL A 159 -16.18 -8.24 2.45
N CYS A 160 -14.99 -8.16 3.04
CA CYS A 160 -14.08 -9.31 3.15
C CYS A 160 -14.69 -10.46 3.97
N ASN A 161 -15.37 -10.14 5.07
CA ASN A 161 -16.07 -11.13 5.90
C ASN A 161 -17.22 -11.78 5.13
N GLN A 162 -17.99 -10.98 4.38
CA GLN A 162 -19.04 -11.49 3.50
C GLN A 162 -18.49 -12.45 2.44
N LEU A 163 -17.43 -12.04 1.73
CA LEU A 163 -16.78 -12.88 0.72
C LEU A 163 -16.21 -14.18 1.31
N THR A 164 -15.68 -14.11 2.53
CA THR A 164 -15.17 -15.28 3.25
C THR A 164 -16.32 -16.22 3.60
N ALA A 165 -17.43 -15.71 4.10
CA ALA A 165 -18.63 -16.49 4.42
C ALA A 165 -19.23 -17.14 3.15
N GLU A 166 -19.33 -16.39 2.05
CA GLU A 166 -19.80 -16.91 0.75
C GLU A 166 -18.91 -18.03 0.23
N ARG A 167 -17.58 -17.85 0.27
CA ARG A 167 -16.62 -18.90 -0.12
C ARG A 167 -16.73 -20.13 0.78
N GLY A 168 -16.93 -19.94 2.08
CA GLY A 168 -17.20 -21.03 3.01
C GLY A 168 -18.45 -21.83 2.64
N ARG A 169 -19.57 -21.14 2.31
CA ARG A 169 -20.81 -21.79 1.85
C ARG A 169 -20.60 -22.57 0.55
N VAL A 170 -19.85 -22.00 -0.41
CA VAL A 170 -19.53 -22.68 -1.69
C VAL A 170 -18.66 -23.91 -1.44
N ALA A 171 -17.63 -23.81 -0.60
CA ALA A 171 -16.75 -24.92 -0.25
C ALA A 171 -17.52 -26.05 0.43
N ALA A 172 -18.38 -25.74 1.42
CA ALA A 172 -19.23 -26.72 2.08
C ALA A 172 -20.19 -27.41 1.10
N ARG A 173 -20.78 -26.66 0.16
CA ARG A 173 -21.63 -27.24 -0.88
C ARG A 173 -20.87 -28.20 -1.77
N VAL A 174 -19.67 -27.84 -2.21
CA VAL A 174 -18.82 -28.70 -3.05
C VAL A 174 -18.38 -29.95 -2.29
N ALA A 175 -18.03 -29.82 -1.01
CA ALA A 175 -17.70 -30.97 -0.16
C ALA A 175 -18.89 -31.94 -0.07
N ASN A 176 -20.10 -31.44 0.23
CA ASN A 176 -21.31 -32.26 0.28
C ASN A 176 -21.62 -32.94 -1.08
N GLU A 177 -21.35 -32.27 -2.20
CA GLU A 177 -21.49 -32.86 -3.54
C GLU A 177 -20.43 -33.94 -3.81
N CYS A 178 -19.20 -33.77 -3.35
CA CYS A 178 -18.18 -34.80 -3.45
C CYS A 178 -18.53 -36.02 -2.60
N ASP A 179 -19.02 -35.81 -1.38
CA ASP A 179 -19.44 -36.88 -0.47
C ASP A 179 -20.64 -37.65 -1.03
N SER A 180 -21.62 -36.96 -1.63
CA SER A 180 -22.77 -37.61 -2.26
C SER A 180 -22.39 -38.44 -3.48
N LEU A 181 -21.45 -37.97 -4.30
CA LEU A 181 -20.90 -38.73 -5.43
C LEU A 181 -20.10 -39.95 -4.96
N ALA A 182 -19.30 -39.80 -3.90
CA ALA A 182 -18.55 -40.91 -3.31
C ALA A 182 -19.47 -42.01 -2.74
N ALA A 183 -20.66 -41.64 -2.24
CA ALA A 183 -21.68 -42.56 -1.77
C ALA A 183 -22.49 -43.25 -2.89
N GLY A 184 -22.11 -43.09 -4.16
CA GLY A 184 -22.82 -43.67 -5.31
C GLY A 184 -24.00 -42.83 -5.80
N GLY A 185 -23.99 -41.52 -5.53
CA GLY A 185 -24.97 -40.58 -6.08
C GLY A 185 -24.95 -40.51 -7.61
N ASP A 186 -26.07 -40.07 -8.20
CA ASP A 186 -26.21 -39.93 -9.64
C ASP A 186 -25.27 -38.84 -10.21
N VAL A 187 -24.27 -39.30 -10.96
CA VAL A 187 -23.24 -38.47 -11.59
C VAL A 187 -23.84 -37.54 -12.64
N GLU A 188 -24.85 -37.99 -13.37
CA GLU A 188 -25.47 -37.19 -14.45
C GLU A 188 -26.21 -35.99 -13.86
N LEU A 189 -26.97 -36.20 -12.79
CA LEU A 189 -27.68 -35.13 -12.09
C LEU A 189 -26.71 -34.10 -11.47
N ALA A 190 -25.61 -34.57 -10.86
CA ALA A 190 -24.57 -33.68 -10.33
C ALA A 190 -23.88 -32.87 -11.45
N HIS A 191 -23.60 -33.50 -12.59
CA HIS A 191 -23.04 -32.83 -13.76
C HIS A 191 -23.99 -31.77 -14.32
N GLN A 192 -25.26 -32.10 -14.51
CA GLN A 192 -26.28 -31.15 -14.97
C GLN A 192 -26.40 -29.95 -14.02
N GLY A 193 -26.43 -30.20 -12.71
CA GLY A 193 -26.43 -29.14 -11.70
C GLY A 193 -25.19 -28.23 -11.77
N LYS A 194 -24.00 -28.78 -12.06
CA LYS A 194 -22.78 -27.99 -12.28
C LYS A 194 -22.87 -27.14 -13.55
N VAL A 195 -23.33 -27.71 -14.66
CA VAL A 195 -23.50 -26.99 -15.94
C VAL A 195 -24.48 -25.84 -15.78
N SER A 196 -25.64 -26.06 -15.13
CA SER A 196 -26.63 -25.00 -14.89
C SER A 196 -26.07 -23.85 -14.06
N ARG A 197 -25.26 -24.15 -13.04
CA ARG A 197 -24.58 -23.11 -12.23
C ARG A 197 -23.54 -22.33 -13.01
N LEU A 198 -22.78 -22.99 -13.87
CA LEU A 198 -21.81 -22.33 -14.74
C LEU A 198 -22.51 -21.42 -15.75
N LYS A 199 -23.62 -21.87 -16.36
CA LYS A 199 -24.44 -21.04 -17.26
C LYS A 199 -24.96 -19.78 -16.55
N LYS A 200 -25.54 -19.94 -15.36
CA LYS A 200 -26.00 -18.81 -14.55
C LYS A 200 -24.85 -17.84 -14.22
N ARG A 201 -23.69 -18.36 -13.83
CA ARG A 201 -22.52 -17.51 -13.54
C ARG A 201 -22.04 -16.75 -14.78
N VAL A 202 -22.10 -17.37 -15.96
CA VAL A 202 -21.75 -16.69 -17.22
C VAL A 202 -22.73 -15.55 -17.49
N GLU A 203 -24.03 -15.78 -17.30
CA GLU A 203 -25.07 -14.75 -17.44
C GLU A 203 -24.86 -13.58 -16.45
N ASP A 204 -24.63 -13.88 -15.17
CA ASP A 204 -24.33 -12.87 -14.15
C ASP A 204 -23.09 -12.04 -14.53
N LEU A 205 -22.03 -12.70 -15.03
CA LEU A 205 -20.79 -12.02 -15.45
C LEU A 205 -20.99 -11.16 -16.71
N LEU A 206 -21.83 -11.60 -17.65
CA LEU A 206 -22.18 -10.82 -18.84
C LEU A 206 -22.97 -9.57 -18.45
N SER A 207 -23.95 -9.69 -17.55
CA SER A 207 -24.69 -8.55 -17.01
C SER A 207 -23.76 -7.53 -16.35
N CYS A 208 -22.84 -7.97 -15.48
CA CYS A 208 -21.83 -7.08 -14.89
C CYS A 208 -20.91 -6.44 -15.94
N LEU A 209 -20.56 -7.15 -17.01
CA LEU A 209 -19.75 -6.61 -18.11
C LEU A 209 -20.51 -5.48 -18.82
N ASP A 210 -21.79 -5.68 -19.13
CA ASP A 210 -22.62 -4.67 -19.79
C ASP A 210 -22.80 -3.41 -18.93
N ASP A 211 -22.98 -3.58 -17.62
CA ASP A 211 -23.02 -2.46 -16.67
C ASP A 211 -21.70 -1.68 -16.65
N THR A 212 -20.57 -2.38 -16.54
CA THR A 212 -19.25 -1.74 -16.53
C THR A 212 -18.92 -1.04 -17.85
N ARG A 213 -19.33 -1.64 -18.98
CA ARG A 213 -19.20 -1.03 -20.31
C ARG A 213 -20.05 0.23 -20.42
N SER A 214 -21.29 0.19 -19.93
CA SER A 214 -22.18 1.35 -19.90
C SER A 214 -21.57 2.48 -19.06
N LYS A 215 -21.07 2.18 -17.86
CA LYS A 215 -20.34 3.16 -17.03
C LYS A 215 -19.11 3.72 -17.75
N ALA A 216 -18.32 2.89 -18.42
CA ALA A 216 -17.14 3.34 -19.17
C ALA A 216 -17.52 4.29 -20.32
N THR A 217 -18.57 3.97 -21.09
CA THR A 217 -19.06 4.85 -22.17
C THR A 217 -19.60 6.17 -21.63
N TYR A 218 -20.26 6.15 -20.47
CA TYR A 218 -20.72 7.34 -19.77
C TYR A 218 -19.54 8.26 -19.41
N TYR A 219 -18.51 7.75 -18.72
CA TYR A 219 -17.34 8.56 -18.35
C TYR A 219 -16.52 9.03 -19.55
N GLN A 220 -16.46 8.23 -20.62
CA GLN A 220 -15.85 8.67 -21.87
C GLN A 220 -16.60 9.86 -22.48
N THR A 221 -17.93 9.85 -22.43
CA THR A 221 -18.76 10.95 -22.93
C THR A 221 -18.61 12.19 -22.05
N LEU A 222 -18.67 12.01 -20.73
CA LEU A 222 -18.51 13.09 -19.75
C LEU A 222 -17.14 13.78 -19.88
N SER A 223 -16.05 13.02 -20.01
CA SER A 223 -14.71 13.61 -20.18
C SER A 223 -14.55 14.39 -21.49
N ARG A 224 -15.22 13.97 -22.57
CA ARG A 224 -15.28 14.75 -23.82
C ARG A 224 -16.02 16.07 -23.62
N GLN A 225 -17.17 16.05 -22.94
CA GLN A 225 -17.95 17.25 -22.62
C GLN A 225 -17.16 18.22 -21.73
N GLN A 226 -16.54 17.72 -20.66
CA GLN A 226 -15.68 18.52 -19.78
C GLN A 226 -14.54 19.20 -20.52
N ARG A 227 -13.89 18.47 -21.43
CA ARG A 227 -12.82 19.02 -22.26
C ARG A 227 -13.33 20.08 -23.23
N ALA A 228 -14.47 19.84 -23.87
CA ALA A 228 -15.08 20.81 -24.79
C ALA A 228 -15.47 22.10 -24.06
N PHE A 229 -16.15 21.97 -22.92
CA PHE A 229 -16.51 23.08 -22.04
C PHE A 229 -15.28 23.88 -21.60
N PHE A 230 -14.23 23.21 -21.12
CA PHE A 230 -13.01 23.88 -20.68
C PHE A 230 -12.31 24.66 -21.80
N LEU A 231 -12.21 24.07 -23.00
CA LEU A 231 -11.62 24.75 -24.16
C LEU A 231 -12.46 25.95 -24.60
N GLN A 232 -13.78 25.89 -24.42
CA GLN A 232 -14.66 27.02 -24.73
C GLN A 232 -14.55 28.12 -23.67
N SER A 233 -14.52 27.78 -22.38
CA SER A 233 -14.37 28.77 -21.30
C SER A 233 -13.03 29.51 -21.40
N GLU A 234 -11.94 28.81 -21.72
CA GLU A 234 -10.62 29.42 -21.91
C GLU A 234 -10.61 30.42 -23.09
N ARG A 235 -11.31 30.08 -24.18
CA ARG A 235 -11.48 31.00 -25.32
C ARG A 235 -12.31 32.23 -24.95
N LEU A 236 -13.37 32.07 -24.17
CA LEU A 236 -14.23 33.17 -23.75
C LEU A 236 -13.56 34.09 -22.73
N GLU A 237 -12.69 33.57 -21.87
CA GLU A 237 -11.90 34.39 -20.94
C GLU A 237 -10.91 35.29 -21.67
N THR A 238 -10.28 34.78 -22.73
CA THR A 238 -9.29 35.52 -23.52
C THR A 238 -9.93 36.46 -24.53
N GLN A 239 -11.06 36.07 -25.13
CA GLN A 239 -11.85 36.90 -26.03
C GLN A 239 -13.12 37.38 -25.33
N ARG A 240 -13.06 38.59 -24.73
CA ARG A 240 -14.26 39.36 -24.32
C ARG A 240 -15.05 39.89 -25.53
N VAL A 241 -15.33 39.04 -26.50
CA VAL A 241 -15.89 39.42 -27.78
C VAL A 241 -17.40 39.22 -27.72
N SER A 242 -18.12 40.33 -27.62
CA SER A 242 -19.54 40.39 -28.00
C SER A 242 -19.61 40.08 -29.49
N SER A 243 -20.03 38.87 -29.86
CA SER A 243 -20.21 38.50 -31.26
C SER A 243 -21.44 39.23 -31.81
N PRO A 244 -21.32 40.05 -32.86
CA PRO A 244 -22.48 40.67 -33.51
C PRO A 244 -23.34 39.65 -34.29
N ALA A 245 -22.90 38.40 -34.42
CA ALA A 245 -23.54 37.37 -35.23
C ALA A 245 -24.56 36.48 -34.50
N GLY A 246 -24.99 36.86 -33.29
CA GLY A 246 -25.98 36.11 -32.50
C GLY A 246 -25.40 35.27 -31.36
N GLU A 247 -26.27 34.53 -30.69
CA GLU A 247 -25.98 33.76 -29.49
C GLU A 247 -24.98 32.63 -29.80
N LEU A 248 -23.80 32.68 -29.16
CA LEU A 248 -22.80 31.61 -29.27
C LEU A 248 -23.36 30.37 -28.58
N PHE A 249 -23.43 29.25 -29.30
CA PHE A 249 -23.78 27.98 -28.68
C PHE A 249 -22.71 27.62 -27.63
N LEU A 250 -23.07 27.77 -26.36
CA LEU A 250 -22.23 27.36 -25.24
C LEU A 250 -22.44 25.86 -25.01
N GLU A 251 -21.35 25.11 -25.00
CA GLU A 251 -21.35 23.73 -24.52
C GLU A 251 -21.94 23.76 -23.10
N PRO A 252 -22.98 22.95 -22.83
CA PRO A 252 -23.60 22.95 -21.51
C PRO A 252 -22.57 22.63 -20.44
N GLN A 253 -22.68 23.28 -19.29
CA GLN A 253 -21.81 22.97 -18.16
C GLN A 253 -21.92 21.48 -17.84
N PRO A 254 -20.81 20.73 -17.84
CA PRO A 254 -20.85 19.30 -17.57
C PRO A 254 -21.42 19.07 -16.16
N PRO A 255 -22.21 18.01 -15.95
CA PRO A 255 -22.74 17.69 -14.63
C PRO A 255 -21.60 17.54 -13.62
N SER A 256 -21.83 18.00 -12.39
CA SER A 256 -20.83 17.88 -11.33
C SER A 256 -20.59 16.39 -11.05
N VAL A 257 -19.32 16.02 -10.90
CA VAL A 257 -18.91 14.62 -10.66
C VAL A 257 -19.46 14.12 -9.31
N GLU A 258 -19.83 15.02 -8.41
CA GLU A 258 -20.32 14.71 -7.06
C GLU A 258 -21.75 14.16 -7.05
N GLU A 259 -22.56 14.40 -8.09
CA GLU A 259 -23.98 14.03 -8.09
C GLU A 259 -24.26 12.61 -8.60
N VAL A 260 -23.32 12.00 -9.33
CA VAL A 260 -23.55 10.72 -10.05
C VAL A 260 -22.66 9.58 -9.55
N VAL A 261 -21.64 9.87 -8.75
CA VAL A 261 -20.58 8.91 -8.48
C VAL A 261 -20.78 8.23 -7.13
N GLU A 262 -21.22 6.97 -7.15
CA GLU A 262 -20.72 5.99 -6.17
C GLU A 262 -19.20 6.14 -6.17
N PRO A 263 -18.57 6.64 -5.08
CA PRO A 263 -17.17 7.05 -5.08
C PRO A 263 -16.30 5.88 -5.52
N TRP A 264 -15.96 5.85 -6.82
CA TRP A 264 -14.92 4.98 -7.34
C TRP A 264 -13.60 5.61 -6.92
N ASP A 265 -13.31 5.45 -5.63
CA ASP A 265 -12.10 5.94 -5.01
C ASP A 265 -10.95 5.10 -5.54
N VAL A 266 -10.36 5.60 -6.63
CA VAL A 266 -9.12 5.08 -7.22
C VAL A 266 -8.02 4.98 -6.15
N GLY A 267 -8.10 5.82 -5.09
CA GLY A 267 -7.26 5.74 -3.90
C GLY A 267 -7.43 4.45 -3.11
N SER A 268 -8.65 3.98 -2.84
CA SER A 268 -8.86 2.74 -2.08
C SER A 268 -8.75 1.44 -2.88
N SER A 269 -8.35 1.52 -4.16
CA SER A 269 -7.89 0.33 -4.87
C SER A 269 -6.64 -0.24 -4.17
N ILE A 270 -6.62 -1.55 -3.93
CA ILE A 270 -5.58 -2.35 -3.23
C ILE A 270 -4.13 -2.12 -3.75
N ALA A 271 -3.97 -1.33 -4.82
CA ALA A 271 -2.72 -1.06 -5.49
C ALA A 271 -2.23 0.40 -5.38
N ASN A 272 -2.81 1.27 -4.53
CA ASN A 272 -2.18 2.56 -4.25
C ASN A 272 -1.02 2.37 -3.24
N PRO A 273 0.25 2.43 -3.68
CA PRO A 273 1.38 2.24 -2.77
C PRO A 273 1.42 3.30 -1.67
N TYR A 274 0.80 4.47 -1.88
CA TYR A 274 0.77 5.56 -0.90
C TYR A 274 -0.30 5.42 0.19
N ILE A 275 -1.20 4.44 0.08
CA ILE A 275 -2.23 4.16 1.11
C ILE A 275 -1.87 2.95 1.97
N CYS A 276 -1.16 1.97 1.40
CA CYS A 276 -0.69 0.79 2.13
C CYS A 276 0.72 0.95 2.73
N ASP A 277 1.56 1.85 2.22
CA ASP A 277 2.72 2.35 2.98
C ASP A 277 2.28 3.53 3.85
N SER A 278 1.42 3.26 4.84
CA SER A 278 1.70 3.84 6.15
C SER A 278 2.97 3.16 6.65
N TRP A 279 4.10 3.58 6.09
CA TRP A 279 5.40 3.35 6.72
C TRP A 279 5.22 3.76 8.18
N PRO A 280 5.33 2.81 9.13
CA PRO A 280 5.14 3.13 10.52
C PRO A 280 6.33 4.01 10.86
N PHE A 281 6.08 5.30 11.07
CA PHE A 281 7.08 6.31 11.37
C PHE A 281 8.02 6.62 10.18
N GLU A 282 7.72 7.68 9.44
CA GLU A 282 8.74 8.73 9.38
C GLU A 282 8.64 9.50 10.70
N PRO A 283 9.44 9.19 11.72
CA PRO A 283 9.54 10.09 12.86
C PRO A 283 10.21 11.35 12.30
N ASN A 284 9.50 12.47 12.27
CA ASN A 284 10.01 13.84 12.01
C ASN A 284 9.77 14.50 10.64
N VAL A 285 9.08 13.92 9.65
CA VAL A 285 8.85 14.68 8.39
C VAL A 285 7.58 15.55 8.43
N LEU A 286 6.59 15.19 9.26
CA LEU A 286 5.44 16.06 9.59
C LEU A 286 5.62 16.84 10.91
N ALA A 287 6.75 16.67 11.59
CA ALA A 287 7.28 17.79 12.35
C ALA A 287 7.80 18.79 11.32
N GLN A 288 6.86 19.51 10.67
CA GLN A 288 7.12 20.92 10.43
C GLN A 288 7.54 21.41 11.80
N ARG A 289 8.86 21.55 12.01
CA ARG A 289 9.40 22.41 13.05
C ARG A 289 8.55 23.65 12.92
N THR A 290 7.69 23.89 13.90
CA THR A 290 6.95 25.15 13.96
C THR A 290 8.02 26.21 13.74
N TYR A 291 7.85 27.07 12.74
CA TYR A 291 8.86 28.06 12.31
C TYR A 291 9.25 29.06 13.43
N ILE A 292 8.79 28.81 14.66
CA ILE A 292 8.94 29.59 15.86
C ILE A 292 9.14 28.60 17.02
N GLU A 293 10.15 27.74 16.94
CA GLU A 293 10.88 27.48 18.18
C GLU A 293 11.61 28.79 18.44
N PHE A 294 11.09 29.60 19.36
CA PHE A 294 11.89 30.67 19.95
C PHE A 294 13.25 30.08 20.26
N PRO A 295 14.38 30.80 20.03
CA PRO A 295 15.66 30.33 20.51
C PRO A 295 15.46 30.05 22.00
N MET A 296 15.36 28.77 22.36
CA MET A 296 15.41 28.40 23.76
C MET A 296 16.74 28.97 24.19
N ASN A 297 16.71 29.85 25.20
CA ASN A 297 17.93 30.36 25.80
C ASN A 297 18.86 29.16 25.92
N CYS A 298 20.08 29.28 25.38
CA CYS A 298 21.08 28.23 25.48
C CYS A 298 20.97 27.69 26.90
N VAL A 299 20.65 26.41 27.04
CA VAL A 299 20.78 25.74 28.32
C VAL A 299 22.25 25.88 28.61
N THR A 300 22.62 26.91 29.36
CA THR A 300 23.86 26.92 30.11
C THR A 300 23.69 25.72 31.01
N GLU A 301 24.26 24.59 30.60
CA GLU A 301 24.54 23.52 31.51
C GLU A 301 25.20 24.21 32.70
N GLU A 302 24.49 24.28 33.82
CA GLU A 302 25.08 24.63 35.09
C GLU A 302 26.00 23.46 35.45
N THR A 303 27.09 23.28 34.70
CA THR A 303 28.34 22.75 35.20
C THR A 303 28.92 23.78 36.17
N GLY A 304 28.13 24.17 37.17
CA GLY A 304 28.72 24.49 38.45
C GLY A 304 29.34 23.18 38.91
N GLU A 305 30.64 23.21 39.15
CA GLU A 305 31.35 22.24 39.97
C GLU A 305 30.71 22.24 41.37
N LEU A 306 29.48 21.71 41.47
CA LEU A 306 28.92 21.25 42.71
C LEU A 306 29.74 20.01 43.02
N GLU A 307 30.77 20.27 43.82
CA GLU A 307 31.47 19.33 44.68
C GLU A 307 30.67 18.05 44.86
N LEU A 308 31.37 16.94 44.63
CA LEU A 308 31.05 15.59 45.07
C LEU A 308 30.73 15.57 46.58
N ARG A 309 29.60 16.14 47.00
CA ARG A 309 28.99 15.81 48.27
C ARG A 309 28.39 14.43 48.06
N GLU A 310 29.04 13.45 48.66
CA GLU A 310 28.58 12.08 48.73
C GLU A 310 27.06 12.06 48.95
N PRO A 311 26.29 11.32 48.13
CA PRO A 311 24.88 11.17 48.39
C PRO A 311 24.71 10.59 49.80
N PRO A 312 23.76 11.09 50.62
CA PRO A 312 23.48 10.47 51.90
C PRO A 312 23.20 8.99 51.64
N ARG A 313 23.97 8.12 52.30
CA ARG A 313 23.78 6.68 52.26
C ARG A 313 22.38 6.37 52.77
N PHE A 314 21.42 6.24 51.85
CA PHE A 314 20.10 5.73 52.19
C PHE A 314 20.27 4.26 52.57
N SER A 315 20.16 4.01 53.87
CA SER A 315 20.10 2.69 54.47
C SER A 315 19.05 1.84 53.76
N ARG A 316 19.50 0.71 53.22
CA ARG A 316 18.73 -0.27 52.43
C ARG A 316 17.69 -1.06 53.26
N LEU A 317 17.03 -0.42 54.23
CA LEU A 317 16.19 -1.07 55.23
C LEU A 317 14.79 -0.45 55.33
N GLN A 318 14.11 -0.08 54.25
CA GLN A 318 12.65 0.19 54.27
C GLN A 318 11.93 -0.10 52.93
N LEU A 319 12.32 -1.15 52.20
CA LEU A 319 11.64 -1.56 50.95
C LEU A 319 10.83 -2.86 51.08
N SER A 320 10.56 -3.32 52.29
CA SER A 320 9.78 -4.54 52.56
C SER A 320 8.30 -4.29 52.94
N GLU A 321 7.79 -3.05 52.92
CA GLU A 321 6.43 -2.74 53.39
C GLU A 321 5.43 -2.25 52.32
N LEU A 322 5.76 -2.31 51.02
CA LEU A 322 4.80 -2.07 49.94
C LEU A 322 4.44 -3.35 49.16
N GLY A 323 4.35 -4.47 49.88
CA GLY A 323 3.60 -5.64 49.46
C GLY A 323 2.13 -5.47 49.81
N ASN A 324 1.30 -5.17 48.80
CA ASN A 324 -0.10 -5.63 48.62
C ASN A 324 -0.81 -4.68 47.66
N ALA A 325 -0.63 -4.92 46.36
CA ALA A 325 -1.55 -4.46 45.33
C ALA A 325 -2.09 -5.68 44.58
N ASP A 326 -2.70 -6.59 45.33
CA ASP A 326 -3.69 -7.53 44.80
C ASP A 326 -4.91 -6.72 44.39
N GLY A 327 -5.17 -6.58 43.09
CA GLY A 327 -6.43 -5.99 42.62
C GLY A 327 -6.40 -5.26 41.29
N CYS A 328 -5.88 -5.88 40.23
CA CYS A 328 -6.23 -5.49 38.86
C CYS A 328 -6.50 -6.75 38.03
N ARG A 329 -7.53 -7.50 38.46
CA ARG A 329 -8.17 -8.51 37.63
C ARG A 329 -8.96 -7.77 36.55
N TRP A 330 -8.41 -7.70 35.35
CA TRP A 330 -9.14 -7.29 34.15
C TRP A 330 -10.16 -8.38 33.83
N GLU A 331 -11.42 -8.16 34.21
CA GLU A 331 -12.55 -8.93 33.68
C GLU A 331 -12.85 -8.39 32.27
N PRO A 332 -12.71 -9.20 31.20
CA PRO A 332 -13.14 -8.77 29.87
C PRO A 332 -14.66 -8.68 29.86
N SER A 333 -15.17 -7.48 29.58
CA SER A 333 -16.59 -7.22 29.40
C SER A 333 -17.15 -8.07 28.26
N GLU A 334 -17.94 -9.10 28.60
CA GLU A 334 -18.86 -9.76 27.68
C GLU A 334 -19.93 -8.74 27.26
N THR A 335 -19.71 -8.06 26.14
CA THR A 335 -20.77 -7.30 25.46
C THR A 335 -20.71 -7.60 23.98
N ALA A 336 -21.06 -8.85 23.65
CA ALA A 336 -21.35 -9.26 22.29
C ALA A 336 -22.55 -10.21 22.33
N ARG A 337 -23.77 -9.65 22.36
CA ARG A 337 -25.00 -10.29 21.91
C ARG A 337 -26.10 -9.26 21.69
N SER A 338 -26.56 -9.20 20.44
CA SER A 338 -27.69 -8.43 19.89
C SER A 338 -27.27 -7.14 19.18
N ILE A 339 -27.01 -7.25 17.87
CA ILE A 339 -27.93 -6.85 16.79
C ILE A 339 -27.52 -7.59 15.52
#